data_AF-A0A2K5ZTG4-F1
#
_entry.id   AF-A0A2K5ZTG4-F1
#
_cell.length_a   1.000
_cell.length_b   1.000
_cell.length_c   1.000
_cell.angle_alpha   90.00
_cell.angle_beta   90.00
_cell.angle_gamma   90.00
#
_symmetry.space_group_name_H-M   'P 1'
#
loop_
_entity.id
_entity.type
_entity.pdbx_description
1 polymer ?
#
loop_
_entity_poly.entity_id
_entity_poly.type
_entity_poly.pdbx_seq_one_letter_code
_entity_poly.pdbx_strand_id
1 'polypeptide(L)'
;MGKSLLQEVCGSQFLRAPEDGGPLSLPNAAMKHLKRVAAPKHWMLDKLAGVFAPYPSTGPHKLREYEVKKICMQRFLKIDGKVRTDITYPAGFMDVMSIDKTGENFRLISDTKGRFAVHCITPEEATYKLCKVRKIFVSTKGIPHLVTHDAHTIRYPDPLIKFDTGNLCMVTGGANLGRIGVITNRERHPGSFDVVHVKDANGNGFATRLSNIFVIGKGKKSWISLPRGKGIRLTIAEERDKRLAAKQSSG
;
A
#
# COMPACT_ATOMS: atom_id res chain seq x y z
N MET A 1 -39.55 -46.31 46.98
CA MET A 1 -39.13 -47.05 45.77
C MET A 1 -38.83 -46.02 44.69
N GLY A 2 -37.67 -45.85 44.12
CA GLY A 2 -36.32 -46.37 44.34
C GLY A 2 -35.47 -45.47 43.45
N LYS A 3 -34.62 -44.63 44.05
CA LYS A 3 -33.51 -43.99 43.33
C LYS A 3 -32.47 -45.08 43.15
N SER A 4 -32.23 -45.50 41.93
CA SER A 4 -31.31 -46.56 41.55
C SER A 4 -30.54 -46.06 40.34
N LEU A 5 -29.25 -45.73 40.45
CA LEU A 5 -28.09 -46.57 40.10
C LEU A 5 -27.19 -45.58 39.32
N LEU A 6 -25.88 -45.43 39.47
CA LEU A 6 -24.82 -46.16 40.12
C LEU A 6 -23.68 -45.15 40.34
N GLN A 7 -23.05 -45.20 41.49
CA GLN A 7 -21.72 -44.70 41.75
C GLN A 7 -20.86 -45.93 42.00
N GLU A 8 -19.93 -46.24 41.09
CA GLU A 8 -18.81 -47.21 41.17
C GLU A 8 -18.28 -47.37 39.72
N VAL A 9 -17.01 -47.42 39.37
CA VAL A 9 -15.80 -47.89 40.06
C VAL A 9 -14.59 -47.12 39.52
N CYS A 10 -13.65 -46.88 40.43
CA CYS A 10 -12.22 -46.67 40.22
C CYS A 10 -11.66 -47.23 38.90
N GLY A 11 -11.12 -46.34 38.07
CA GLY A 11 -10.32 -46.69 36.91
C GLY A 11 -9.18 -45.67 36.80
N SER A 12 -8.09 -45.94 37.50
CA SER A 12 -6.79 -45.30 37.33
C SER A 12 -6.26 -45.54 35.91
N GLN A 13 -6.77 -44.78 34.93
CA GLN A 13 -6.14 -44.66 33.62
C GLN A 13 -5.19 -43.47 33.65
N PHE A 14 -3.96 -43.75 34.09
CA PHE A 14 -2.81 -42.92 33.77
C PHE A 14 -2.63 -42.92 32.24
N LEU A 15 -3.12 -41.88 31.57
CA LEU A 15 -2.65 -41.56 30.22
C LEU A 15 -1.23 -41.00 30.37
N ARG A 16 -0.25 -41.87 30.13
CA ARG A 16 1.16 -41.50 30.00
C ARG A 16 1.25 -40.51 28.82
N ALA A 17 1.49 -39.23 29.12
CA ALA A 17 1.81 -38.25 28.08
C ALA A 17 3.06 -38.74 27.33
N PRO A 18 3.08 -38.74 25.99
CA PRO A 18 4.32 -38.97 25.26
C PRO A 18 5.28 -37.81 25.56
N GLU A 19 6.42 -38.13 26.17
CA GLU A 19 7.57 -37.23 26.27
C GLU A 19 8.26 -37.14 24.91
N ASP A 20 7.60 -36.53 23.94
CA ASP A 20 8.23 -36.16 22.67
C ASP A 20 8.66 -34.70 22.75
N GLY A 21 9.92 -34.50 23.16
CA GLY A 21 10.65 -33.23 23.09
C GLY A 21 10.92 -32.79 21.65
N GLY A 22 9.86 -32.55 20.86
CA GLY A 22 9.92 -31.82 19.60
C GLY A 22 9.77 -30.32 19.85
N PRO A 23 10.41 -29.44 19.03
CA PRO A 23 10.27 -28.01 19.20
C PRO A 23 8.78 -27.62 19.09
N LEU A 24 8.25 -27.08 20.18
CA LEU A 24 6.93 -26.44 20.22
C LEU A 24 6.83 -25.44 19.05
N SER A 25 6.17 -25.85 17.97
CA SER A 25 5.74 -24.92 16.94
C SER A 25 4.65 -24.06 17.59
N LEU A 26 5.01 -22.82 17.96
CA LEU A 26 4.06 -21.88 18.52
C LEU A 26 2.90 -21.69 17.52
N PRO A 27 1.65 -22.00 17.91
CA PRO A 27 0.51 -21.88 17.01
C PRO A 27 0.15 -20.39 16.80
N ASN A 28 -0.03 -20.00 15.54
CA ASN A 28 -0.89 -18.91 15.03
C ASN A 28 -1.10 -17.67 15.94
N ALA A 29 -0.03 -17.11 16.48
CA ALA A 29 -0.06 -15.76 17.06
C ALA A 29 0.30 -14.72 15.97
N ALA A 30 -0.30 -13.52 16.04
CA ALA A 30 0.03 -12.44 15.13
C ALA A 30 1.55 -12.17 15.15
N MET A 31 2.19 -12.30 13.97
CA MET A 31 3.64 -12.16 13.82
C MET A 31 4.07 -10.74 14.19
N LYS A 32 4.80 -10.61 15.30
CA LYS A 32 5.29 -9.33 15.81
C LYS A 32 6.56 -8.84 15.12
N HIS A 33 7.24 -9.69 14.34
CA HIS A 33 8.52 -9.35 13.71
C HIS A 33 8.50 -9.69 12.23
N LEU A 34 9.02 -8.77 11.41
CA LEU A 34 9.20 -8.97 9.97
C LEU A 34 10.69 -9.16 9.66
N LYS A 35 11.04 -10.33 9.10
CA LYS A 35 12.40 -10.60 8.62
C LYS A 35 12.74 -9.70 7.42
N ARG A 36 13.97 -9.22 7.34
CA ARG A 36 14.41 -8.26 6.31
C ARG A 36 14.28 -8.82 4.90
N VAL A 37 14.66 -10.09 4.72
CA VAL A 37 14.55 -10.82 3.45
C VAL A 37 13.10 -11.05 3.00
N ALA A 38 12.16 -11.05 3.95
CA ALA A 38 10.72 -11.20 3.69
C ALA A 38 10.01 -9.83 3.53
N ALA A 39 10.74 -8.72 3.71
CA ALA A 39 10.18 -7.39 3.53
C ALA A 39 9.80 -7.14 2.06
N PRO A 40 8.83 -6.24 1.80
CA PRO A 40 8.49 -5.87 0.44
C PRO A 40 9.71 -5.36 -0.33
N LYS A 41 9.99 -5.95 -1.50
CA LYS A 41 11.16 -5.59 -2.32
C LYS A 41 11.22 -4.11 -2.68
N HIS A 42 10.07 -3.45 -2.78
CA HIS A 42 9.98 -2.03 -3.13
C HIS A 42 10.44 -1.08 -2.00
N TRP A 43 10.70 -1.58 -0.79
CA TRP A 43 11.30 -0.82 0.32
C TRP A 43 12.80 -0.60 0.14
N MET A 44 13.44 -1.29 -0.81
CA MET A 44 14.87 -1.14 -1.11
C MET A 44 15.78 -1.33 0.11
N LEU A 45 15.40 -2.24 1.02
CA LEU A 45 16.25 -2.61 2.14
C LEU A 45 17.44 -3.45 1.66
N ASP A 46 18.65 -3.06 2.08
CA ASP A 46 19.85 -3.87 1.86
C ASP A 46 19.75 -5.25 2.53
N LYS A 47 20.46 -6.26 2.04
CA LYS A 47 20.44 -7.63 2.59
C LYS A 47 21.31 -7.80 3.85
N LEU A 48 22.42 -7.05 3.95
CA LEU A 48 23.46 -7.31 4.96
C LEU A 48 23.38 -6.40 6.17
N ALA A 49 22.70 -5.25 6.06
CA ALA A 49 22.58 -4.28 7.15
C ALA A 49 21.87 -4.79 8.42
N GLY A 50 21.14 -5.92 8.37
CA GLY A 50 20.53 -6.51 9.56
C GLY A 50 19.55 -7.65 9.28
N VAL A 51 19.11 -8.34 10.33
CA VAL A 51 18.24 -9.53 10.22
C VAL A 51 16.76 -9.16 10.03
N PHE A 52 16.32 -8.02 10.56
CA PHE A 52 14.92 -7.59 10.57
C PHE A 52 14.70 -6.34 9.72
N ALA A 53 13.49 -6.22 9.16
CA ALA A 53 13.02 -4.99 8.53
C ALA A 53 12.70 -3.94 9.62
N PRO A 54 12.50 -2.65 9.28
CA PRO A 54 12.12 -1.63 10.25
C PRO A 54 10.98 -2.11 11.14
N TYR A 55 11.35 -2.40 12.37
CA TYR A 55 10.48 -2.76 13.47
C TYR A 55 11.25 -2.33 14.72
N PRO A 56 10.79 -1.29 15.44
CA PRO A 56 11.51 -0.84 16.62
C PRO A 56 11.30 -1.87 17.73
N SER A 57 12.38 -2.51 18.18
CA SER A 57 12.41 -3.23 19.47
C SER A 57 13.00 -2.34 20.57
N THR A 58 12.44 -2.45 21.77
CA THR A 58 12.74 -1.62 22.95
C THR A 58 14.01 -2.07 23.67
N GLY A 59 14.93 -1.14 23.92
CA GLY A 59 16.07 -1.32 24.83
C GLY A 59 16.70 0.02 25.29
N PRO A 60 17.51 0.04 26.37
CA PRO A 60 17.99 1.27 27.01
C PRO A 60 19.15 2.01 26.31
N HIS A 61 19.74 1.47 25.23
CA HIS A 61 20.96 2.04 24.60
C HIS A 61 20.84 2.33 23.09
N LYS A 62 21.71 3.23 22.62
CA LYS A 62 21.64 3.98 21.34
C LYS A 62 21.87 3.10 20.10
N LEU A 63 20.81 2.92 19.31
CA LEU A 63 20.91 2.66 17.88
C LEU A 63 20.68 3.97 17.11
N ARG A 64 21.35 4.11 15.96
CA ARG A 64 21.37 5.27 15.05
C ARG A 64 19.99 5.67 14.47
N GLU A 65 18.91 5.04 14.90
CA GLU A 65 17.52 5.29 14.49
C GLU A 65 16.76 6.25 15.44
N TYR A 66 17.44 6.80 16.47
CA TYR A 66 16.83 7.77 17.39
C TYR A 66 16.32 9.03 16.66
N GLU A 67 16.92 9.39 15.53
CA GLU A 67 16.66 10.64 14.82
C GLU A 67 15.24 10.71 14.30
N VAL A 68 14.76 9.61 13.69
CA VAL A 68 13.37 9.50 13.22
C VAL A 68 12.41 9.60 14.40
N LYS A 69 12.72 8.95 15.52
CA LYS A 69 11.91 9.04 16.74
C LYS A 69 11.84 10.48 17.27
N LYS A 70 12.95 11.23 17.27
CA LYS A 70 12.93 12.65 17.68
C LYS A 70 12.06 13.48 16.77
N ILE A 71 12.14 13.30 15.45
CA ILE A 71 11.31 14.03 14.48
C ILE A 71 9.82 13.73 14.69
N CYS A 72 9.46 12.45 14.84
CA CYS A 72 8.06 12.06 15.08
C CYS A 72 7.54 12.57 16.43
N MET A 73 8.36 12.52 17.49
CA MET A 73 7.98 13.01 18.83
C MET A 73 7.86 14.53 18.90
N GLN A 74 8.58 15.27 18.06
CA GLN A 74 8.44 16.72 17.89
C GLN A 74 7.14 17.14 17.20
N ARG A 75 6.34 16.18 16.71
CA ARG A 75 5.02 16.42 16.09
C ARG A 75 5.05 17.29 14.82
N PHE A 76 6.20 17.38 14.16
CA PHE A 76 6.34 18.14 12.91
C PHE A 76 5.83 17.40 11.67
N LEU A 77 5.69 16.08 11.75
CA LEU A 77 5.22 15.25 10.64
C LEU A 77 3.70 15.09 10.72
N LYS A 78 3.02 15.51 9.66
CA LYS A 78 1.60 15.27 9.45
C LYS A 78 1.40 14.37 8.23
N ILE A 79 0.50 13.40 8.37
CA ILE A 79 0.04 12.53 7.29
C ILE A 79 -1.46 12.75 7.16
N ASP A 80 -1.91 13.14 5.97
CA ASP A 80 -3.28 13.57 5.66
C ASP A 80 -3.79 14.66 6.64
N GLY A 81 -2.94 15.62 6.96
CA GLY A 81 -3.24 16.72 7.89
C GLY A 81 -3.29 16.31 9.38
N LYS A 82 -3.15 15.02 9.71
CA LYS A 82 -3.11 14.53 11.10
C LYS A 82 -1.68 14.34 11.54
N VAL A 83 -1.33 14.90 12.70
CA VAL A 83 -0.02 14.67 13.32
C VAL A 83 0.12 13.18 13.66
N ARG A 84 1.18 12.55 13.17
CA ARG A 84 1.49 11.15 13.47
C ARG A 84 2.83 11.07 14.19
N THR A 85 2.82 10.48 15.38
CA THR A 85 4.02 10.26 16.21
C THR A 85 4.57 8.84 16.07
N ASP A 86 3.79 7.93 15.47
CA ASP A 86 4.21 6.55 15.25
C ASP A 86 5.20 6.48 14.09
N ILE A 87 6.33 5.82 14.32
CA ILE A 87 7.43 5.64 13.37
C ILE A 87 7.05 4.59 12.32
N THR A 88 6.24 3.61 12.72
CA THR A 88 5.83 2.48 11.86
C THR A 88 4.46 2.68 11.23
N TYR A 89 3.99 3.93 11.15
CA TYR A 89 2.73 4.23 10.50
C TYR A 89 2.79 3.81 9.01
N PRO A 90 1.85 2.98 8.53
CA PRO A 90 1.88 2.49 7.16
C PRO A 90 1.38 3.58 6.20
N ALA A 91 2.26 4.49 5.81
CA ALA A 91 1.97 5.47 4.77
C ALA A 91 1.84 4.77 3.41
N GLY A 92 0.75 5.05 2.71
CA GLY A 92 0.32 4.32 1.52
C GLY A 92 0.34 5.13 0.24
N PHE A 93 -0.23 4.54 -0.80
CA PHE A 93 -0.42 5.16 -2.10
C PHE A 93 -1.39 6.36 -2.00
N MET A 94 -1.06 7.49 -2.63
CA MET A 94 -1.80 8.77 -2.61
C MET A 94 -1.85 9.52 -1.27
N ASP A 95 -1.20 9.02 -0.23
CA ASP A 95 -1.11 9.76 1.03
C ASP A 95 -0.26 11.02 0.88
N VAL A 96 -0.69 12.07 1.57
CA VAL A 96 -0.01 13.36 1.60
C VAL A 96 0.74 13.49 2.92
N MET A 97 2.06 13.64 2.82
CA MET A 97 2.96 13.92 3.93
C MET A 97 3.35 15.40 3.89
N SER A 98 3.09 16.12 4.99
CA SER A 98 3.45 17.53 5.12
C SER A 98 4.39 17.73 6.30
N ILE A 99 5.45 18.51 6.10
CA ILE A 99 6.42 18.86 7.14
C ILE A 99 6.27 20.36 7.43
N ASP A 100 5.71 20.69 8.59
CA ASP A 100 5.38 22.09 8.93
C ASP A 100 6.62 22.99 9.01
N LYS A 101 7.76 22.44 9.46
CA LYS A 101 8.99 23.20 9.70
C LYS A 101 9.69 23.63 8.41
N THR A 102 9.64 22.80 7.37
CA THR A 102 10.22 23.10 6.05
C THR A 102 9.19 23.69 5.09
N GLY A 103 7.89 23.54 5.38
CA GLY A 103 6.81 23.96 4.49
C GLY A 103 6.66 23.07 3.25
N GLU A 104 7.39 21.96 3.19
CA GLU A 104 7.38 21.04 2.05
C GLU A 104 6.28 19.99 2.19
N ASN A 105 5.61 19.72 1.08
CA ASN A 105 4.56 18.72 0.98
C ASN A 105 4.97 17.66 -0.03
N PHE A 106 4.67 16.42 0.30
CA PHE A 106 5.00 15.26 -0.51
C PHE A 106 3.78 14.36 -0.68
N ARG A 107 3.64 13.80 -1.87
CA ARG A 107 2.68 12.73 -2.14
C ARG A 107 3.42 11.44 -2.43
N LEU A 108 2.95 10.35 -1.85
CA LEU A 108 3.45 9.02 -2.15
C LEU A 108 2.80 8.48 -3.42
N ILE A 109 3.59 8.34 -4.48
CA ILE A 109 3.14 7.83 -5.79
C ILE A 109 4.01 6.66 -6.22
N SER A 110 3.43 5.68 -6.89
CA SER A 110 4.22 4.57 -7.45
C SER A 110 4.95 4.99 -8.73
N ASP A 111 6.25 4.70 -8.78
CA ASP A 111 7.10 4.80 -9.96
C ASP A 111 6.90 3.59 -10.90
N THR A 112 7.27 3.74 -12.16
CA THR A 112 7.22 2.71 -13.24
C THR A 112 8.00 1.43 -12.91
N LYS A 113 8.95 1.52 -11.97
CA LYS A 113 9.72 0.39 -11.45
C LYS A 113 9.04 -0.33 -10.29
N GLY A 114 7.88 0.15 -9.85
CA GLY A 114 7.12 -0.44 -8.76
C GLY A 114 7.59 -0.05 -7.36
N ARG A 115 8.17 1.14 -7.23
CA ARG A 115 8.66 1.70 -5.95
C ARG A 115 7.80 2.89 -5.54
N PHE A 116 7.75 3.21 -4.25
CA PHE A 116 7.20 4.49 -3.84
C PHE A 116 8.23 5.60 -4.15
N ALA A 117 7.82 6.53 -4.99
CA ALA A 117 8.52 7.77 -5.22
C ALA A 117 7.88 8.86 -4.36
N VAL A 118 8.71 9.60 -3.66
CA VAL A 118 8.32 10.79 -2.92
C VAL A 118 8.21 11.92 -3.95
N HIS A 119 6.99 12.37 -4.24
CA HIS A 119 6.75 13.43 -5.20
C HIS A 119 6.44 14.74 -4.48
N CYS A 120 7.25 15.78 -4.71
CA CYS A 120 6.98 17.11 -4.16
C CYS A 120 5.71 17.70 -4.80
N ILE A 121 4.83 18.26 -3.97
CA ILE A 121 3.57 18.87 -4.38
C ILE A 121 3.46 20.31 -3.84
N THR A 122 2.61 21.11 -4.48
CA THR A 122 2.25 22.44 -3.99
C THR A 122 1.31 22.34 -2.77
N PRO A 123 1.24 23.37 -1.90
CA PRO A 123 0.33 23.37 -0.75
C PRO A 123 -1.15 23.30 -1.15
N GLU A 124 -1.53 23.85 -2.31
CA GLU A 124 -2.88 23.74 -2.84
C GLU A 124 -3.25 22.28 -3.13
N GLU A 125 -2.35 21.53 -3.77
CA GLU A 125 -2.56 20.11 -4.07
C GLU A 125 -2.49 19.23 -2.83
N ALA A 126 -1.75 19.64 -1.79
CA ALA A 126 -1.67 18.93 -0.52
C ALA A 126 -3.00 18.91 0.26
N THR A 127 -3.92 19.82 -0.07
CA THR A 127 -5.22 19.93 0.61
C THR A 127 -6.14 18.76 0.30
N TYR A 128 -5.98 18.12 -0.86
CA TYR A 128 -6.82 17.02 -1.29
C TYR A 128 -6.00 15.76 -1.58
N LYS A 129 -6.68 14.62 -1.53
CA LYS A 129 -6.15 13.35 -2.01
C LYS A 129 -7.22 12.56 -2.76
N LEU A 130 -6.78 11.79 -3.74
CA LEU A 130 -7.66 10.89 -4.46
C LEU A 130 -7.78 9.57 -3.69
N CYS A 131 -9.01 9.11 -3.51
CA CYS A 131 -9.29 7.81 -2.90
C CYS A 131 -10.13 6.96 -3.85
N LYS A 132 -9.68 5.74 -4.16
CA LYS A 132 -10.48 4.78 -4.94
C LYS A 132 -11.58 4.20 -4.07
N VAL A 133 -12.79 4.18 -4.62
CA VAL A 133 -13.95 3.51 -4.01
C VAL A 133 -13.78 2.00 -4.10
N ARG A 134 -13.93 1.30 -2.97
CA ARG A 134 -13.92 -0.16 -2.91
C ARG A 134 -15.32 -0.76 -2.86
N LYS A 135 -16.17 -0.22 -1.99
CA LYS A 135 -17.56 -0.67 -1.84
C LYS A 135 -18.45 0.46 -1.38
N ILE A 136 -19.71 0.39 -1.78
CA ILE A 136 -20.78 1.24 -1.31
C ILE A 136 -21.78 0.31 -0.63
N PHE A 137 -22.23 0.67 0.56
CA PHE A 137 -23.25 -0.08 1.27
C PHE A 137 -24.17 0.88 2.03
N VAL A 138 -25.41 0.44 2.25
CA VAL A 138 -26.38 1.18 3.05
C VAL A 138 -26.34 0.63 4.46
N SER A 139 -26.07 1.49 5.44
CA SER A 139 -26.04 1.13 6.86
C SER A 139 -27.45 1.19 7.45
N THR A 140 -27.55 0.86 8.74
CA THR A 140 -28.77 1.02 9.53
C THR A 140 -29.34 2.43 9.35
N LYS A 141 -30.67 2.54 9.27
CA LYS A 141 -31.41 3.79 9.00
C LYS A 141 -31.30 4.32 7.56
N GLY A 142 -30.94 3.47 6.59
CA GLY A 142 -30.96 3.85 5.17
C GLY A 142 -29.83 4.81 4.76
N ILE A 143 -28.81 4.98 5.60
CA ILE A 143 -27.72 5.93 5.36
C ILE A 143 -26.71 5.29 4.40
N PRO A 144 -26.40 5.90 3.23
CA PRO A 144 -25.39 5.37 2.32
C PRO A 144 -23.97 5.68 2.83
N HIS A 145 -23.12 4.66 2.83
CA HIS A 145 -21.70 4.73 3.18
C HIS A 145 -20.82 4.24 2.02
N LEU A 146 -19.72 4.95 1.80
CA LEU A 146 -18.68 4.59 0.85
C LEU A 146 -17.40 4.23 1.60
N VAL A 147 -16.78 3.11 1.26
CA VAL A 147 -15.48 2.70 1.79
C VAL A 147 -14.43 2.86 0.70
N THR A 148 -13.37 3.58 1.06
CA THR A 148 -12.22 3.81 0.19
C THR A 148 -11.16 2.72 0.33
N HIS A 149 -10.14 2.76 -0.52
CA HIS A 149 -8.99 1.85 -0.42
C HIS A 149 -8.14 2.02 0.84
N ASP A 150 -8.20 3.20 1.46
CA ASP A 150 -7.45 3.56 2.69
C ASP A 150 -8.30 3.37 3.94
N ALA A 151 -9.37 2.57 3.84
CA ALA A 151 -10.32 2.30 4.92
C ALA A 151 -11.08 3.53 5.47
N HIS A 152 -11.01 4.69 4.81
CA HIS A 152 -11.91 5.80 5.13
C HIS A 152 -13.34 5.46 4.73
N THR A 153 -14.29 5.81 5.61
CA THR A 153 -15.72 5.66 5.39
C THR A 153 -16.38 7.03 5.31
N ILE A 154 -17.02 7.32 4.19
CA ILE A 154 -17.69 8.61 3.92
C ILE A 154 -19.20 8.38 3.88
N ARG A 155 -19.97 9.22 4.59
CA ARG A 155 -21.45 9.21 4.60
C ARG A 155 -21.98 10.14 3.52
N TYR A 156 -23.15 9.80 2.95
CA TYR A 156 -23.78 10.57 1.87
C TYR A 156 -22.82 10.87 0.70
N PRO A 157 -22.25 9.81 0.08
CA PRO A 157 -21.27 9.98 -0.98
C PRO A 157 -21.92 10.40 -2.31
N ASP A 158 -21.25 11.30 -3.03
CA ASP A 158 -21.43 11.48 -4.47
C ASP A 158 -20.08 11.28 -5.19
N PRO A 159 -19.90 10.21 -5.98
CA PRO A 159 -18.63 9.90 -6.63
C PRO A 159 -18.37 10.85 -7.81
N LEU A 160 -17.45 11.78 -7.60
CA LEU A 160 -17.08 12.81 -8.58
C LEU A 160 -16.41 12.25 -9.86
N ILE A 161 -15.64 11.17 -9.75
CA ILE A 161 -14.97 10.52 -10.88
C ILE A 161 -15.54 9.13 -11.10
N LYS A 162 -16.18 8.92 -12.25
CA LYS A 162 -16.66 7.60 -12.67
C LYS A 162 -15.54 6.81 -13.33
N PHE A 163 -15.51 5.50 -13.06
CA PHE A 163 -14.70 4.57 -13.82
C PHE A 163 -15.36 4.37 -15.19
N ASP A 164 -14.74 4.91 -16.24
CA ASP A 164 -15.25 4.84 -17.59
C ASP A 164 -14.11 4.77 -18.60
N THR A 165 -14.41 4.30 -19.79
CA THR A 165 -13.48 4.26 -20.92
C THR A 165 -13.07 5.68 -21.29
N GLY A 166 -11.80 5.87 -21.63
CA GLY A 166 -11.24 7.17 -21.98
C GLY A 166 -10.70 7.98 -20.80
N ASN A 167 -10.88 7.53 -19.55
CA ASN A 167 -10.30 8.19 -18.39
C ASN A 167 -8.84 7.80 -18.16
N LEU A 168 -8.07 8.73 -17.56
CA LEU A 168 -6.67 8.51 -17.23
C LEU A 168 -6.57 7.66 -15.97
N CYS A 169 -5.74 6.62 -16.02
CA CYS A 169 -5.55 5.71 -14.91
C CYS A 169 -4.08 5.41 -14.65
N MET A 170 -3.79 5.05 -13.41
CA MET A 170 -2.52 4.55 -12.92
C MET A 170 -2.71 3.12 -12.42
N VAL A 171 -1.73 2.26 -12.68
CA VAL A 171 -1.72 0.89 -12.17
C VAL A 171 -1.08 0.86 -10.78
N THR A 172 -1.78 0.31 -9.80
CA THR A 172 -1.34 0.22 -8.40
C THR A 172 -0.85 -1.16 -7.98
N GLY A 173 -0.85 -2.15 -8.88
CA GLY A 173 -0.35 -3.49 -8.56
C GLY A 173 -0.15 -4.39 -9.77
N GLY A 174 0.59 -5.49 -9.57
CA GLY A 174 0.97 -6.44 -10.62
C GLY A 174 2.20 -6.01 -11.42
N ALA A 175 2.44 -6.65 -12.56
CA ALA A 175 3.64 -6.43 -13.38
C ALA A 175 3.74 -5.03 -13.99
N ASN A 176 2.59 -4.39 -14.24
CA ASN A 176 2.48 -3.06 -14.85
C ASN A 176 2.39 -1.92 -13.82
N LEU A 177 2.73 -2.18 -12.55
CA LEU A 177 2.71 -1.20 -11.46
C LEU A 177 3.43 0.11 -11.82
N GLY A 178 2.78 1.25 -11.52
CA GLY A 178 3.30 2.59 -11.75
C GLY A 178 3.21 3.08 -13.19
N ARG A 179 2.66 2.29 -14.12
CA ARG A 179 2.34 2.76 -15.46
C ARG A 179 1.08 3.62 -15.46
N ILE A 180 1.05 4.64 -16.32
CA ILE A 180 -0.07 5.56 -16.47
C ILE A 180 -0.53 5.59 -17.92
N GLY A 181 -1.80 5.34 -18.13
CA GLY A 181 -2.40 5.33 -19.46
C GLY A 181 -3.91 5.58 -19.44
N VAL A 182 -4.50 5.67 -20.61
CA VAL A 182 -5.92 5.85 -20.81
C VAL A 182 -6.60 4.49 -20.91
N ILE A 183 -7.73 4.33 -20.22
CA ILE A 183 -8.54 3.11 -20.29
C ILE A 183 -9.15 3.02 -21.69
N THR A 184 -8.91 1.92 -22.41
CA THR A 184 -9.44 1.71 -23.76
C THR A 184 -10.63 0.78 -23.79
N ASN A 185 -10.59 -0.32 -23.03
CA ASN A 185 -11.66 -1.29 -22.99
C ASN A 185 -11.71 -2.00 -21.63
N ARG A 186 -12.91 -2.37 -21.20
CA ARG A 186 -13.16 -3.23 -20.05
C ARG A 186 -13.81 -4.52 -20.52
N GLU A 187 -13.08 -5.61 -20.36
CA GLU A 187 -13.57 -6.96 -20.55
C GLU A 187 -14.15 -7.49 -19.24
N ARG A 188 -15.45 -7.76 -19.26
CA ARG A 188 -16.17 -8.29 -18.11
C ARG A 188 -16.24 -9.80 -18.20
N HIS A 189 -15.78 -10.49 -17.16
CA HIS A 189 -15.84 -11.94 -17.08
C HIS A 189 -16.70 -12.34 -15.87
N PRO A 190 -17.96 -12.75 -16.08
CA PRO A 190 -18.82 -13.21 -14.99
C PRO A 190 -18.15 -14.35 -14.20
N GLY A 191 -18.07 -14.20 -12.88
CA GLY A 191 -17.44 -15.20 -12.00
C GLY A 191 -15.91 -15.17 -11.96
N SER A 192 -15.25 -14.31 -12.76
CA SER A 192 -13.80 -14.14 -12.76
C SER A 192 -13.42 -12.66 -12.62
N PHE A 193 -12.12 -12.38 -12.71
CA PHE A 193 -11.61 -11.02 -12.62
C PHE A 193 -11.86 -10.26 -13.92
N ASP A 194 -12.50 -9.09 -13.80
CA ASP A 194 -12.60 -8.14 -14.92
C ASP A 194 -11.21 -7.68 -15.35
N VAL A 195 -10.96 -7.75 -16.64
CA VAL A 195 -9.71 -7.33 -17.28
C VAL A 195 -9.94 -5.99 -17.96
N VAL A 196 -8.96 -5.10 -17.86
CA VAL A 196 -9.05 -3.77 -18.43
C VAL A 196 -7.80 -3.52 -19.25
N HIS A 197 -8.02 -3.11 -20.49
CA HIS A 197 -7.00 -2.70 -21.42
C HIS A 197 -6.73 -1.22 -21.26
N VAL A 198 -5.44 -0.88 -21.19
CA VAL A 198 -4.93 0.47 -20.97
C VAL A 198 -3.90 0.76 -22.05
N LYS A 199 -3.92 1.99 -22.56
CA LYS A 199 -2.96 2.48 -23.55
C LYS A 199 -2.19 3.67 -23.00
N ASP A 200 -0.87 3.56 -22.97
CA ASP A 200 0.02 4.64 -22.53
C ASP A 200 0.07 5.80 -23.54
N ALA A 201 0.63 6.92 -23.12
CA ALA A 201 0.86 8.08 -23.99
C ALA A 201 1.77 7.76 -25.19
N ASN A 202 2.68 6.78 -25.06
CA ASN A 202 3.56 6.32 -26.15
C ASN A 202 2.89 5.31 -27.08
N GLY A 203 1.61 5.01 -26.88
CA GLY A 203 0.85 4.07 -27.70
C GLY A 203 0.97 2.60 -27.29
N ASN A 204 1.84 2.26 -26.33
CA ASN A 204 1.97 0.92 -25.78
C ASN A 204 0.69 0.49 -25.06
N GLY A 205 0.10 -0.63 -25.50
CA GLY A 205 -1.07 -1.24 -24.85
C GLY A 205 -0.66 -2.30 -23.84
N PHE A 206 -1.35 -2.39 -22.72
CA PHE A 206 -1.24 -3.51 -21.78
C PHE A 206 -2.57 -3.75 -21.06
N ALA A 207 -2.70 -4.93 -20.45
CA ALA A 207 -3.88 -5.33 -19.70
C ALA A 207 -3.56 -5.48 -18.20
N THR A 208 -4.53 -5.14 -17.35
CA THR A 208 -4.47 -5.39 -15.90
C THR A 208 -5.85 -5.75 -15.35
N ARG A 209 -5.89 -6.33 -14.15
CA ARG A 209 -7.16 -6.57 -13.43
C ARG A 209 -7.76 -5.25 -12.96
N LEU A 210 -9.09 -5.13 -12.98
CA LEU A 210 -9.83 -3.96 -12.51
C LEU A 210 -9.47 -3.54 -11.07
N SER A 211 -9.11 -4.50 -10.20
CA SER A 211 -8.67 -4.24 -8.83
C SER A 211 -7.46 -3.31 -8.77
N ASN A 212 -6.54 -3.44 -9.72
CA ASN A 212 -5.24 -2.77 -9.73
C ASN A 212 -5.27 -1.44 -10.48
N ILE A 213 -6.41 -1.04 -11.04
CA ILE A 213 -6.54 0.23 -11.75
C ILE A 213 -7.03 1.31 -10.82
N PHE A 214 -6.38 2.46 -10.86
CA PHE A 214 -6.76 3.65 -10.11
C PHE A 214 -6.97 4.81 -11.09
N VAL A 215 -8.18 5.37 -11.12
CA VAL A 215 -8.49 6.50 -12.02
C VAL A 215 -7.96 7.78 -11.40
N ILE A 216 -7.13 8.51 -12.13
CA ILE A 216 -6.45 9.73 -11.67
C ILE A 216 -6.94 11.00 -12.37
N GLY A 217 -7.81 10.88 -13.38
CA GLY A 217 -8.33 12.03 -14.10
C GLY A 217 -9.30 11.67 -15.21
N LYS A 218 -9.84 12.71 -15.85
CA LYS A 218 -10.82 12.60 -16.94
C LYS A 218 -10.13 12.88 -18.28
N GLY A 219 -10.34 12.01 -19.26
CA GLY A 219 -9.65 12.14 -20.55
C GLY A 219 -8.12 12.05 -20.37
N LYS A 220 -7.39 13.02 -20.94
CA LYS A 220 -5.92 13.13 -20.81
C LYS A 220 -5.48 14.02 -19.64
N LYS A 221 -6.41 14.69 -18.94
CA LYS A 221 -6.09 15.64 -17.86
C LYS A 221 -6.03 14.90 -16.52
N SER A 222 -4.86 14.87 -15.90
CA SER A 222 -4.70 14.37 -14.52
C SER A 222 -5.21 15.40 -13.51
N TRP A 223 -5.76 14.91 -12.40
CA TRP A 223 -6.16 15.73 -11.25
C TRP A 223 -5.04 15.85 -10.21
N ILE A 224 -3.94 15.14 -10.44
CA ILE A 224 -2.76 15.11 -9.61
C ILE A 224 -1.54 15.43 -10.45
N SER A 225 -0.51 15.97 -9.81
CA SER A 225 0.82 16.06 -10.37
C SER A 225 1.42 14.66 -10.58
N LEU A 226 2.04 14.46 -11.74
CA LEU A 226 2.62 13.17 -12.10
C LEU A 226 4.11 13.12 -11.73
N PRO A 227 4.62 11.98 -11.26
CA PRO A 227 6.04 11.80 -10.98
C PRO A 227 6.88 11.87 -12.26
N ARG A 228 8.19 12.02 -12.09
CA ARG A 228 9.15 12.09 -13.20
C ARG A 228 8.97 10.90 -14.15
N GLY A 229 8.87 11.18 -15.45
CA GLY A 229 8.61 10.16 -16.47
C GLY A 229 7.13 9.88 -16.75
N LYS A 230 6.19 10.56 -16.08
CA LYS A 230 4.73 10.53 -16.37
C LYS A 230 4.13 9.11 -16.44
N GLY A 231 4.74 8.14 -15.73
CA GLY A 231 4.29 6.75 -15.75
C GLY A 231 4.59 6.00 -17.05
N ILE A 232 5.45 6.51 -17.92
CA ILE A 232 5.88 5.79 -19.13
C ILE A 232 7.02 4.85 -18.76
N ARG A 233 6.78 3.54 -18.87
CA ARG A 233 7.81 2.54 -18.67
C ARG A 233 8.59 2.32 -19.97
N LEU A 234 9.81 2.82 -20.00
CA LEU A 234 10.77 2.59 -21.07
C LEU A 234 11.21 1.11 -21.08
N THR A 235 11.65 0.67 -22.26
CA THR A 235 12.30 -0.62 -22.43
C THR A 235 13.71 -0.61 -21.80
N ILE A 236 14.28 -1.79 -21.57
CA ILE A 236 15.61 -1.93 -20.96
C ILE A 236 16.69 -1.28 -21.85
N ALA A 237 16.55 -1.39 -23.17
CA ALA A 237 17.46 -0.77 -24.13
C ALA A 237 17.39 0.77 -24.04
N GLU A 238 16.19 1.35 -24.13
CA GLU A 238 15.99 2.80 -24.03
C GLU A 238 16.47 3.37 -22.68
N GLU A 239 16.27 2.63 -21.58
CA GLU A 239 16.76 3.03 -20.26
C GLU A 239 18.30 3.01 -20.21
N ARG A 240 18.93 2.01 -20.82
CA ARG A 240 20.40 1.92 -20.93
C ARG A 240 20.95 3.11 -21.73
N ASP A 241 20.37 3.40 -22.88
CA ASP A 241 20.85 4.46 -23.77
C ASP A 241 20.69 5.83 -23.11
N LYS A 242 19.55 6.07 -22.46
CA LYS A 242 19.32 7.28 -21.66
C LYS A 242 20.33 7.43 -20.53
N ARG A 243 20.71 6.33 -19.86
CA ARG A 243 21.72 6.35 -18.79
C ARG A 243 23.11 6.66 -19.33
N LEU A 244 23.49 6.10 -20.49
CA LEU A 244 24.77 6.37 -21.14
C LEU A 244 24.85 7.83 -21.59
N ALA A 245 23.79 8.34 -22.24
CA ALA A 245 23.70 9.73 -22.65
C ALA A 245 23.80 10.70 -21.46
N ALA A 246 23.10 10.42 -20.35
CA ALA A 246 23.18 11.23 -19.14
C ALA A 246 24.61 11.28 -18.57
N LYS A 247 25.31 10.13 -18.56
CA LYS A 247 26.69 10.04 -18.08
C LYS A 247 27.67 10.81 -18.98
N GLN A 248 27.45 10.79 -20.29
CA GLN A 248 28.25 11.53 -21.27
C GLN A 248 28.00 13.04 -21.20
N SER A 249 26.77 13.48 -20.89
CA SER A 249 26.44 14.91 -20.76
C SER A 249 26.90 15.56 -19.45
N SER A 250 27.20 14.75 -18.43
CA SER A 250 27.60 15.21 -17.10
C SER A 250 29.12 15.20 -16.86
N GLY A 251 29.89 14.74 -17.84
CA GLY A 251 31.35 14.78 -17.84
C GLY A 251 31.84 15.86 -18.79
#